data_AF-A0A1A0RGT5-F1
#
_entry.id   AF-A0A1A0RGT5-F1
#
_cell.length_a   1.000
_cell.length_b   1.000
_cell.length_c   1.000
_cell.angle_alpha   90.00
_cell.angle_beta   90.00
_cell.angle_gamma   90.00
#
_symmetry.space_group_name_H-M   'P 1'
#
loop_
_entity.id
_entity.type
_entity.pdbx_description
1 polymer ?
#
loop_
_entity_poly.entity_id
_entity_poly.type
_entity_poly.pdbx_seq_one_letter_code
_entity_poly.pdbx_strand_id
1 'polypeptide(L)'
;MCIRDRPPPPLNLNALTPVKPSDFAMHNGEYYAFAVPGDIACAIGRGSGKYGCSGPLPAAPDGANAVTGAQQGPPTFMNDNRPLFVFDGLPNRLLPGSRISFRNVTCGTDGTVTVCSNSFDGAGFVLSPGGSYVIDVNNPLLLNTGEGRNPYAN
;
A
#
# COMPACT_ATOMS: atom_id res chain seq x y z
N MET A 1 -32.72 2.33 5.58
CA MET A 1 -31.96 1.90 6.77
C MET A 1 -30.52 1.66 6.31
N CYS A 2 -29.64 2.66 6.42
CA CYS A 2 -28.24 2.53 6.02
C CYS A 2 -27.51 1.70 7.08
N ILE A 3 -27.27 0.42 6.78
CA ILE A 3 -26.35 -0.41 7.54
C ILE A 3 -24.99 0.29 7.48
N ARG A 4 -24.59 0.90 8.61
CA ARG A 4 -23.23 1.37 8.84
C ARG A 4 -22.34 0.14 8.94
N ASP A 5 -22.02 -0.45 7.80
CA ASP A 5 -21.03 -1.50 7.72
C ASP A 5 -19.71 -0.87 8.17
N ARG A 6 -19.28 -1.22 9.38
CA ARG A 6 -17.93 -0.85 9.82
C ARG A 6 -17.01 -1.50 8.79
N PRO A 7 -16.14 -0.75 8.10
CA PRO A 7 -15.22 -1.35 7.15
C PRO A 7 -14.52 -2.51 7.89
N PRO A 8 -14.45 -3.71 7.29
CA PRO A 8 -13.83 -4.84 7.94
C PRO A 8 -12.45 -4.41 8.43
N PRO A 9 -12.03 -4.87 9.63
CA PRO A 9 -10.74 -4.50 10.19
C PRO A 9 -9.68 -4.74 9.12
N PRO A 10 -8.78 -3.76 8.88
CA PRO A 10 -7.80 -3.88 7.83
C PRO A 10 -7.02 -5.17 8.01
N LEU A 11 -6.73 -5.83 6.88
CA LEU A 11 -6.02 -7.11 6.85
C LEU A 11 -4.80 -7.04 7.76
N ASN A 12 -4.74 -7.93 8.75
CA ASN A 12 -3.60 -7.96 9.67
C ASN A 12 -2.39 -8.52 8.92
N LEU A 13 -1.56 -7.61 8.42
CA LEU A 13 -0.35 -7.96 7.68
C LEU A 13 0.57 -8.88 8.49
N ASN A 14 0.64 -8.74 9.82
CA ASN A 14 1.53 -9.57 10.63
C ASN A 14 1.07 -11.04 10.75
N ALA A 15 -0.20 -11.32 10.48
CA ALA A 15 -0.74 -12.68 10.45
C ALA A 15 -0.47 -13.41 9.14
N LEU A 16 -0.02 -12.72 8.09
CA LEU A 16 0.26 -13.30 6.78
C LEU A 16 1.65 -13.94 6.73
N THR A 17 1.77 -14.94 5.87
CA THR A 17 3.02 -15.67 5.66
C THR A 17 4.06 -14.76 5.00
N PRO A 18 5.20 -14.48 5.64
CA PRO A 18 6.24 -13.67 5.03
C PRO A 18 6.90 -14.43 3.88
N VAL A 19 6.96 -13.78 2.72
CA VAL A 19 7.74 -14.26 1.57
C VAL A 19 9.09 -13.57 1.53
N LYS A 20 10.05 -14.19 0.85
CA LYS A 20 11.39 -13.63 0.69
C LYS A 20 11.35 -12.52 -0.38
N PRO A 21 11.65 -11.25 -0.05
CA PRO A 21 11.57 -10.16 -1.01
C PRO A 21 12.47 -10.36 -2.24
N SER A 22 13.62 -11.02 -2.07
CA SER A 22 14.55 -11.31 -3.17
C SER A 22 13.94 -12.09 -4.33
N ASP A 23 12.90 -12.90 -4.09
CA ASP A 23 12.18 -13.61 -5.17
C ASP A 23 11.31 -12.67 -6.02
N PHE A 24 11.09 -11.45 -5.55
CA PHE A 24 10.30 -10.41 -6.20
C PHE A 24 11.17 -9.24 -6.69
N ALA A 25 12.50 -9.37 -6.62
CA ALA A 25 13.42 -8.32 -7.04
C ALA A 25 13.35 -8.11 -8.57
N MET A 26 13.10 -6.87 -9.00
CA MET A 26 13.09 -6.46 -10.40
C MET A 26 14.11 -5.35 -10.64
N HIS A 27 14.45 -5.14 -11.91
CA HIS A 27 15.34 -4.07 -12.37
C HIS A 27 16.69 -4.07 -11.62
N ASN A 28 17.40 -5.20 -11.70
CA ASN A 28 18.64 -5.47 -10.95
C ASN A 28 18.50 -5.32 -9.42
N GLY A 29 17.28 -5.50 -8.92
CA GLY A 29 16.94 -5.30 -7.53
C GLY A 29 16.84 -3.83 -7.14
N GLU A 30 16.37 -2.93 -8.00
CA GLU A 30 16.06 -1.55 -7.60
C GLU A 30 14.76 -1.48 -6.77
N TYR A 31 13.80 -2.34 -7.08
CA TYR A 31 12.53 -2.49 -6.37
C TYR A 31 12.09 -3.95 -6.30
N TYR A 32 11.22 -4.24 -5.34
CA TYR A 32 10.51 -5.51 -5.25
C TYR A 32 9.13 -5.36 -5.87
N ALA A 33 8.91 -5.99 -7.02
CA ALA A 33 7.66 -5.94 -7.74
C ALA A 33 6.89 -7.25 -7.59
N PHE A 34 5.59 -7.15 -7.32
CA PHE A 34 4.70 -8.28 -7.13
C PHE A 34 3.33 -8.00 -7.70
N ALA A 35 2.71 -9.00 -8.31
CA ALA A 35 1.32 -8.92 -8.75
C ALA A 35 0.38 -9.35 -7.62
N VAL A 36 -0.72 -8.64 -7.43
CA VAL A 36 -1.81 -9.02 -6.53
C VAL A 36 -3.07 -9.35 -7.35
N PRO A 37 -4.11 -9.95 -6.76
CA PRO A 37 -5.36 -10.25 -7.46
C PRO A 37 -5.96 -9.01 -8.14
N GLY A 38 -6.56 -9.21 -9.32
CA GLY A 38 -7.13 -8.13 -10.12
C GLY A 38 -6.16 -7.45 -11.08
N ASP A 39 -5.07 -8.12 -11.50
CA ASP A 39 -4.08 -7.58 -12.46
C ASP A 39 -3.42 -6.27 -11.99
N ILE A 40 -3.31 -6.10 -10.68
CA ILE A 40 -2.68 -4.96 -10.04
C ILE A 40 -1.22 -5.33 -9.78
N ALA A 41 -0.30 -4.49 -10.26
CA ALA A 41 1.12 -4.62 -10.04
C ALA A 41 1.55 -3.65 -8.94
N CYS A 42 2.15 -4.17 -7.88
CA CYS A 42 2.66 -3.40 -6.77
C CYS A 42 4.18 -3.46 -6.72
N ALA A 43 4.80 -2.42 -6.16
CA ALA A 43 6.23 -2.40 -5.96
C ALA A 43 6.66 -1.67 -4.68
N ILE A 44 7.84 -2.07 -4.18
CA ILE A 44 8.52 -1.41 -3.06
C ILE A 44 9.93 -1.04 -3.50
N GLY A 45 10.20 0.26 -3.63
CA GLY A 45 11.48 0.84 -3.99
C GLY A 45 12.52 0.71 -2.88
N ARG A 46 13.69 0.15 -3.19
CA ARG A 46 14.75 -0.07 -2.19
C ARG A 46 15.57 1.17 -1.89
N GLY A 47 15.85 1.97 -2.92
CA GLY A 47 16.62 3.20 -2.79
C GLY A 47 15.79 4.35 -2.22
N SER A 48 14.63 4.61 -2.83
CA SER A 48 13.76 5.73 -2.49
C SER A 48 12.85 5.47 -1.29
N GLY A 49 12.55 4.21 -0.97
CA GLY A 49 11.53 3.83 0.02
C GLY A 49 10.10 4.20 -0.40
N LYS A 50 9.90 4.53 -1.68
CA LYS A 50 8.56 4.65 -2.26
C LYS A 50 7.95 3.27 -2.41
N TYR A 51 6.65 3.16 -2.25
CA TYR A 51 5.91 1.93 -2.46
C TYR A 51 4.56 2.26 -3.08
N GLY A 52 3.97 1.35 -3.82
CA GLY A 52 2.71 1.66 -4.47
C GLY A 52 2.19 0.51 -5.32
N CYS A 53 0.99 0.70 -5.83
CA CYS A 53 0.33 -0.22 -6.74
C CYS A 53 -0.23 0.53 -7.94
N SER A 54 -0.20 -0.11 -9.09
CA SER A 54 -0.72 0.40 -10.36
C SER A 54 -1.50 -0.69 -11.09
N GLY A 55 -2.59 -0.32 -11.73
CA GLY A 55 -3.47 -1.24 -12.44
C GLY A 55 -4.94 -0.84 -12.30
N PRO A 56 -5.88 -1.77 -12.57
CA PRO A 56 -7.31 -1.51 -12.38
C PRO A 56 -7.66 -1.60 -10.88
N LEU A 57 -7.35 -0.53 -10.14
CA LEU A 57 -7.58 -0.49 -8.69
C LEU A 57 -9.09 -0.58 -8.37
N PRO A 58 -9.53 -1.57 -7.58
CA PRO A 58 -10.94 -1.81 -7.36
C PRO A 58 -11.54 -0.71 -6.48
N ALA A 59 -12.68 -0.14 -6.88
CA ALA A 59 -13.39 0.90 -6.11
C ALA A 59 -12.46 2.03 -5.60
N ALA A 60 -11.46 2.39 -6.40
CA ALA A 60 -10.55 3.48 -6.08
C ALA A 60 -11.26 4.84 -6.22
N PRO A 61 -10.92 5.82 -5.35
CA PRO A 61 -11.49 7.15 -5.43
C PRO A 61 -11.14 7.78 -6.78
N ASP A 62 -12.10 8.51 -7.36
CA ASP A 62 -11.94 9.26 -8.61
C ASP A 62 -11.43 8.43 -9.80
N GLY A 63 -11.68 7.11 -9.77
CA GLY A 63 -11.24 6.17 -10.81
C GLY A 63 -9.73 5.97 -10.88
N ALA A 64 -9.00 6.30 -9.80
CA ALA A 64 -7.55 6.20 -9.75
C ALA A 64 -7.03 4.82 -10.19
N ASN A 65 -6.01 4.83 -11.05
CA ASN A 65 -5.35 3.63 -11.54
C ASN A 65 -3.98 3.38 -10.87
N ALA A 66 -3.59 4.25 -9.94
CA ALA A 66 -2.36 4.13 -9.20
C ALA A 66 -2.51 4.67 -7.77
N VAL A 67 -1.75 4.10 -6.85
CA VAL A 67 -1.59 4.58 -5.47
C VAL A 67 -0.11 4.51 -5.11
N THR A 68 0.41 5.58 -4.51
CA THR A 68 1.82 5.68 -4.15
C THR A 68 1.99 6.26 -2.76
N GLY A 69 2.81 5.59 -1.95
CA GLY A 69 3.28 6.05 -0.67
C GLY A 69 4.78 6.34 -0.71
N ALA A 70 5.23 7.19 0.21
CA ALA A 70 6.63 7.50 0.41
C ALA A 70 7.08 6.99 1.79
N GLN A 71 8.35 7.22 2.14
CA GLN A 71 8.86 6.89 3.49
C GLN A 71 8.14 7.64 4.61
N GLN A 72 7.49 8.76 4.29
CA GLN A 72 6.73 9.59 5.21
C GLN A 72 5.50 10.16 4.52
N GLY A 73 4.42 10.27 5.28
CA GLY A 73 3.16 10.86 4.83
C GLY A 73 2.18 9.84 4.25
N PRO A 74 0.90 10.23 4.13
CA PRO A 74 -0.13 9.34 3.61
C PRO A 74 0.13 9.02 2.13
N PRO A 75 -0.17 7.79 1.69
CA PRO A 75 -0.24 7.48 0.28
C PRO A 75 -1.28 8.32 -0.44
N THR A 76 -1.09 8.49 -1.74
CA THR A 76 -1.99 9.27 -2.59
C THR A 76 -2.48 8.39 -3.74
N PHE A 77 -3.80 8.35 -3.93
CA PHE A 77 -4.41 7.82 -5.14
C PHE A 77 -4.27 8.83 -6.27
N MET A 78 -3.90 8.35 -7.44
CA MET A 78 -3.66 9.19 -8.60
C MET A 78 -4.05 8.47 -9.89
N ASN A 79 -4.38 9.28 -10.89
CA ASN A 79 -4.57 8.84 -12.25
C ASN A 79 -3.28 9.11 -13.02
N ASP A 80 -2.49 8.07 -13.27
CA ASP A 80 -1.26 8.17 -14.03
C ASP A 80 -1.29 7.24 -15.23
N ASN A 81 -1.14 7.78 -16.43
CA ASN A 81 -1.09 7.00 -17.67
C ASN A 81 0.27 6.32 -17.86
N ARG A 82 1.25 6.60 -17.00
CA ARG A 82 2.57 5.98 -17.01
C ARG A 82 2.68 5.04 -15.81
N PRO A 83 3.24 3.84 -16.00
CA PRO A 83 3.45 2.94 -14.88
C PRO A 83 4.42 3.59 -13.90
N LEU A 84 3.99 3.73 -12.64
CA LEU A 84 4.82 4.29 -11.55
C LEU A 84 6.11 3.51 -11.34
N PHE A 85 6.09 2.22 -11.70
CA PHE A 85 7.21 1.31 -11.65
C PHE A 85 7.32 0.62 -13.01
N VAL A 86 8.51 0.62 -13.60
CA VAL A 86 8.72 -0.03 -14.89
C VAL A 86 8.85 -1.54 -14.65
N PHE A 87 7.92 -2.33 -15.13
CA PHE A 87 8.04 -3.78 -14.99
C PHE A 87 8.67 -4.34 -16.27
N ASP A 88 9.89 -4.90 -16.19
CA ASP A 88 10.56 -5.59 -17.30
C ASP A 88 9.81 -6.88 -17.73
N GLY A 89 8.78 -7.29 -16.98
CA GLY A 89 7.88 -8.40 -17.27
C GLY A 89 6.75 -8.46 -16.25
N LEU A 90 5.89 -9.49 -16.33
CA LEU A 90 4.87 -9.74 -15.31
C LEU A 90 5.55 -10.06 -13.97
N PRO A 91 5.34 -9.26 -12.90
CA PRO A 91 5.95 -9.53 -11.62
C PRO A 91 5.38 -10.81 -11.01
N ASN A 92 6.21 -11.47 -10.20
CA ASN A 92 5.80 -12.68 -9.49
C ASN A 92 4.54 -12.39 -8.67
N ARG A 93 3.56 -13.29 -8.74
CA ARG A 93 2.30 -13.11 -8.03
C ARG A 93 2.51 -13.39 -6.54
N LEU A 94 2.10 -12.45 -5.71
CA LEU A 94 2.01 -12.65 -4.27
C LEU A 94 0.80 -13.55 -4.00
N LEU A 95 1.06 -14.73 -3.44
CA LEU A 95 0.00 -15.70 -3.15
C LEU A 95 -0.96 -15.15 -2.09
N PRO A 96 -2.26 -15.50 -2.15
CA PRO A 96 -3.22 -15.21 -1.08
C PRO A 96 -2.70 -15.68 0.28
N GLY A 97 -2.85 -14.86 1.32
CA GLY A 97 -2.35 -15.15 2.67
C GLY A 97 -0.86 -14.86 2.86
N SER A 98 -0.21 -14.20 1.90
CA SER A 98 1.21 -13.87 1.94
C SER A 98 1.48 -12.37 2.07
N ARG A 99 2.62 -12.03 2.65
CA ARG A 99 3.14 -10.66 2.75
C ARG A 99 4.58 -10.56 2.33
N ILE A 100 4.93 -9.43 1.74
CA ILE A 100 6.29 -9.00 1.47
C ILE A 100 6.61 -7.80 2.36
N SER A 101 7.73 -7.86 3.08
CA SER A 101 8.18 -6.77 3.95
C SER A 101 9.58 -6.33 3.54
N PHE A 102 9.77 -5.03 3.38
CA PHE A 102 11.08 -4.43 3.16
C PHE A 102 11.22 -3.12 3.93
N ARG A 103 12.27 -3.04 4.77
CA ARG A 103 12.48 -1.95 5.73
C ARG A 103 11.22 -1.75 6.58
N ASN A 104 10.56 -0.60 6.46
CA ASN A 104 9.36 -0.24 7.20
C ASN A 104 8.08 -0.52 6.40
N VAL A 105 8.19 -0.84 5.11
CA VAL A 105 7.02 -1.08 4.25
C VAL A 105 6.69 -2.56 4.26
N THR A 106 5.43 -2.88 4.57
CA THR A 106 4.88 -4.22 4.44
C THR A 106 3.65 -4.19 3.58
N CYS A 107 3.62 -5.05 2.56
CA CYS A 107 2.48 -5.24 1.68
C CYS A 107 2.03 -6.69 1.75
N GLY A 108 0.74 -6.95 1.65
CA GLY A 108 0.19 -8.29 1.69
C GLY A 108 -1.21 -8.36 1.12
N THR A 109 -1.64 -9.56 0.77
CA THR A 109 -2.98 -9.82 0.24
C THR A 109 -3.57 -11.09 0.84
N ASP A 110 -4.86 -11.10 1.14
CA ASP A 110 -5.60 -12.31 1.51
C ASP A 110 -6.18 -13.04 0.28
N GLY A 111 -6.00 -12.50 -0.92
CA GLY A 111 -6.64 -12.98 -2.16
C GLY A 111 -7.81 -12.12 -2.62
N THR A 112 -8.37 -11.27 -1.74
CA THR A 112 -9.44 -10.32 -2.08
C THR A 112 -9.03 -8.88 -1.78
N VAL A 113 -8.45 -8.64 -0.60
CA VAL A 113 -7.95 -7.34 -0.18
C VAL A 113 -6.43 -7.33 -0.32
N THR A 114 -5.88 -6.19 -0.72
CA THR A 114 -4.44 -5.93 -0.67
C THR A 114 -4.20 -4.74 0.23
N VAL A 115 -3.25 -4.84 1.14
CA VAL A 115 -2.88 -3.76 2.06
C VAL A 115 -1.39 -3.52 1.97
N CYS A 116 -0.99 -2.26 1.93
CA CYS A 116 0.39 -1.83 2.12
C CYS A 116 0.44 -0.82 3.25
N SER A 117 1.34 -1.00 4.21
CA SER A 117 1.52 -0.08 5.33
C SER A 117 2.99 0.21 5.56
N ASN A 118 3.29 1.45 5.94
CA ASN A 118 4.60 1.88 6.40
C ASN A 118 4.61 1.97 7.92
N SER A 119 5.35 1.08 8.59
CA SER A 119 5.48 1.07 10.05
C SER A 119 6.26 2.27 10.61
N PHE A 120 6.91 3.07 9.75
CA PHE A 120 7.63 4.26 10.18
C PHE A 120 6.69 5.36 10.68
N ASP A 121 5.63 5.61 9.93
CA ASP A 121 4.66 6.69 10.20
C ASP A 121 3.23 6.17 10.45
N GLY A 122 2.98 4.89 10.19
CA GLY A 122 1.69 4.23 10.38
C GLY A 122 0.73 4.41 9.20
N ALA A 123 1.08 5.21 8.19
CA ALA A 123 0.27 5.36 6.99
C ALA A 123 0.36 4.14 6.08
N GLY A 124 -0.59 4.08 5.14
CA GLY A 124 -0.71 2.97 4.22
C GLY A 124 -1.90 3.13 3.29
N PHE A 125 -2.26 2.07 2.60
CA PHE A 125 -3.44 2.02 1.76
C PHE A 125 -4.02 0.62 1.74
N VAL A 126 -5.32 0.55 1.48
CA VAL A 126 -6.11 -0.66 1.35
C VAL A 126 -6.75 -0.65 -0.03
N LEU A 127 -6.57 -1.74 -0.76
CA LEU A 127 -7.22 -2.01 -2.02
C LEU A 127 -8.25 -3.11 -1.81
N SER A 128 -9.53 -2.79 -1.96
CA SER A 128 -10.60 -3.77 -1.79
C SER A 128 -11.75 -3.51 -2.78
N PRO A 129 -12.45 -4.57 -3.23
CA PRO A 129 -13.68 -4.42 -4.01
C PRO A 129 -14.79 -3.65 -3.27
N GLY A 130 -14.78 -3.66 -1.93
CA GLY A 130 -15.74 -2.94 -1.09
C GLY A 130 -15.41 -1.45 -0.93
N GLY A 131 -14.27 -0.99 -1.44
CA GLY A 131 -13.78 0.38 -1.31
C GLY A 131 -12.28 0.41 -1.06
N SER A 132 -11.54 1.12 -1.90
CA SER A 132 -10.11 1.38 -1.69
C SER A 132 -9.91 2.72 -0.99
N TYR A 133 -9.02 2.78 -0.02
CA TYR A 133 -8.81 3.97 0.82
C TYR A 133 -7.37 4.05 1.34
N VAL A 134 -6.97 5.24 1.77
CA VAL A 134 -5.67 5.49 2.39
C VAL A 134 -5.80 5.40 3.92
N ILE A 135 -4.75 4.94 4.56
CA ILE A 135 -4.58 4.96 6.00
C ILE A 135 -3.66 6.15 6.28
N ASP A 136 -4.14 7.10 7.07
CA ASP A 136 -3.38 8.28 7.48
C ASP A 136 -2.23 7.94 8.44
N VAL A 137 -1.30 8.88 8.58
CA VAL A 137 -0.22 8.82 9.55
C VAL A 137 -0.81 8.65 10.95
N ASN A 138 -0.42 7.58 11.64
CA ASN A 138 -0.85 7.29 13.00
C ASN A 138 0.30 7.41 14.02
N ASN A 139 1.46 7.92 13.58
CA ASN A 139 2.59 8.18 14.47
C ASN A 139 2.50 9.62 15.03
N PRO A 140 2.16 9.80 16.33
CA PRO A 140 1.96 11.12 16.94
C PRO A 140 3.20 12.01 16.92
N LEU A 141 4.40 11.42 16.77
CA LEU A 141 5.65 12.17 16.66
C LEU A 141 5.82 12.86 15.30
N LEU A 142 5.17 12.35 14.25
CA LEU A 142 5.22 12.91 12.89
C LEU A 142 4.04 13.85 12.62
N LEU A 143 2.91 13.63 13.29
CA LEU A 143 1.76 14.55 13.28
C LEU A 143 2.11 15.93 13.87
N ASN A 144 3.08 16.00 14.79
CA ASN A 144 3.52 17.25 15.42
C ASN A 144 4.42 18.15 14.53
N THR A 145 4.80 17.71 13.33
CA THR A 145 5.74 18.45 12.46
C THR A 145 5.03 19.32 11.41
N GLY A 146 3.70 19.30 11.31
CA GLY A 146 2.98 19.98 10.22
C GLY A 146 1.66 20.66 10.55
N GLU A 147 0.89 20.19 11.52
CA GLU A 147 -0.38 20.85 11.89
C GLU A 147 -0.54 20.92 13.40
N GLY A 148 0.07 21.96 13.96
CA GLY A 148 -0.29 22.48 15.26
C GLY A 148 -1.74 22.95 15.26
N ARG A 149 -2.68 22.04 15.47
CA ARG A 149 -3.99 22.32 16.05
C ARG A 149 -4.24 21.33 17.17
N ASN A 150 -3.60 21.62 18.31
CA ASN A 150 -3.90 21.01 19.60
C ASN A 150 -5.41 21.09 19.88
N PRO A 151 -6.13 19.97 20.02
CA PRO A 151 -7.55 19.97 20.39
C PRO A 151 -7.80 20.27 21.89
N TYR A 152 -6.77 20.73 22.62
CA TYR A 152 -6.82 21.03 24.06
C TYR A 152 -6.43 22.48 24.41
N ALA A 153 -6.43 23.41 23.45
CA ALA A 153 -6.44 24.83 23.78
C ALA A 153 -7.85 25.20 24.25
N ASN A 154 -8.05 25.15 25.58
CA ASN A 154 -9.20 25.73 26.28
C ASN A 154 -8.92 27.20 26.56
#